data_AF-C0FQC1-F1
#
_entry.id   AF-C0FQC1-F1
#
_cell.length_a   1.000
_cell.length_b   1.000
_cell.length_c   1.000
_cell.angle_alpha   90.00
_cell.angle_beta   90.00
_cell.angle_gamma   90.00
#
_symmetry.space_group_name_H-M   'P 1'
#
loop_
_entity.id
_entity.type
_entity.pdbx_description
1 polymer ?
#
loop_
_entity_poly.entity_id
_entity_poly.type
_entity_poly.pdbx_seq_one_letter_code
_entity_poly.pdbx_strand_id
1 'polypeptide(L)' 'MTLDNLPLETEAVITTVGGEGALRCRFLDMGLIPKTKVVVKK' A
#
# COMPACT_ATOMS: atom_id res chain seq x y z
N MET A 1 -1.49 0.21 -11.08
CA MET A 1 -2.74 -0.17 -10.39
C MET A 1 -2.59 0.23 -8.94
N THR A 2 -3.66 0.67 -8.31
CA THR A 2 -3.68 1.18 -6.93
C THR A 2 -4.43 0.20 -6.02
N LEU A 3 -4.24 0.31 -4.70
CA LEU A 3 -4.78 -0.65 -3.74
C LEU A 3 -6.32 -0.72 -3.71
N ASP A 4 -6.99 0.37 -4.07
CA ASP A 4 -8.45 0.47 -4.23
C ASP A 4 -9.00 -0.40 -5.37
N ASN A 5 -8.19 -0.69 -6.39
CA ASN A 5 -8.57 -1.52 -7.53
C ASN A 5 -8.12 -2.99 -7.38
N LEU A 6 -7.50 -3.34 -6.24
CA LEU A 6 -7.07 -4.71 -6.00
C LEU A 6 -8.28 -5.56 -5.55
N PRO A 7 -8.52 -6.73 -6.17
CA PRO A 7 -9.56 -7.63 -5.71
C PRO A 7 -9.30 -8.08 -4.27
N LEU A 8 -10.38 -8.31 -3.52
CA LEU A 8 -10.30 -8.82 -2.16
C LEU A 8 -9.51 -10.14 -2.13
N GLU A 9 -8.78 -10.35 -1.04
CA GLU A 9 -7.96 -11.53 -0.76
C GLU A 9 -6.82 -11.78 -1.78
N THR A 10 -6.52 -10.79 -2.64
CA THR A 10 -5.41 -10.89 -3.59
C THR A 10 -4.12 -10.33 -3.00
N GLU A 11 -3.01 -11.05 -3.18
CA GLU A 11 -1.67 -10.58 -2.84
C GLU A 11 -1.15 -9.60 -3.90
N ALA A 12 -0.66 -8.45 -3.45
CA ALA A 12 0.05 -7.48 -4.29
C ALA A 12 1.34 -6.99 -3.62
N VAL A 13 2.30 -6.57 -4.44
CA VAL A 13 3.55 -5.96 -3.96
C VAL A 13 3.46 -4.46 -4.15
N ILE A 14 3.76 -3.70 -3.09
CA ILE A 14 3.83 -2.24 -3.18
C ILE A 14 5.06 -1.87 -4.03
N THR A 15 4.82 -1.18 -5.15
CA THR A 15 5.90 -0.65 -6.02
C THR A 15 6.26 0.78 -5.67
N THR A 16 5.25 1.59 -5.35
CA THR A 16 5.37 3.02 -5.08
C THR A 16 4.35 3.44 -4.05
N VAL A 17 4.75 4.35 -3.16
CA VAL A 17 3.87 4.94 -2.14
C VAL A 17 3.63 6.40 -2.51
N GLY A 18 2.36 6.76 -2.70
CA GLY A 18 1.93 8.12 -3.00
C GLY A 18 1.74 8.98 -1.74
N GLY A 19 1.12 10.16 -1.92
CA GLY A 19 0.85 11.12 -0.85
C GLY A 19 1.98 12.14 -0.66
N GLU A 20 1.62 13.28 -0.06
CA GLU A 20 2.53 14.39 0.23
C GLU A 20 2.68 14.61 1.74
N GLY A 21 3.87 15.05 2.15
CA GLY A 21 4.17 15.41 3.53
C GLY A 21 3.80 14.31 4.55
N ALA A 22 2.99 14.70 5.54
CA ALA A 22 2.61 13.84 6.66
C ALA A 22 1.84 12.57 6.24
N LEU A 23 1.08 12.61 5.14
CA LEU A 23 0.30 11.47 4.68
C LEU A 23 1.23 10.32 4.24
N ARG A 24 2.27 10.66 3.46
CA ARG A 24 3.28 9.68 3.04
C ARG A 24 4.03 9.12 4.23
N CYS A 25 4.45 9.97 5.17
CA CYS A 25 5.12 9.51 6.39
C CYS A 25 4.26 8.50 7.14
N ARG A 26 2.95 8.77 7.30
CA ARG A 26 2.02 7.86 7.97
C ARG A 26 1.93 6.50 7.28
N PHE A 27 1.90 6.45 5.95
CA PHE A 27 1.90 5.18 5.22
C PHE A 27 3.20 4.40 5.44
N LEU A 28 4.35 5.07 5.41
CA LEU A 28 5.64 4.45 5.66
C LEU A 28 5.75 3.93 7.12
N ASP A 29 5.26 4.70 8.09
CA ASP A 29 5.23 4.33 9.51
C ASP A 29 4.36 3.07 9.75
N MET A 30 3.30 2.89 8.96
CA MET A 30 2.47 1.67 8.96
C MET A 30 3.14 0.47 8.28
N GLY A 31 4.33 0.63 7.68
CA GLY A 31 5.04 -0.43 6.97
C GLY A 31 4.63 -0.60 5.50
N LEU A 32 3.83 0.32 4.96
CA LEU A 32 3.51 0.35 3.53
C LEU A 32 4.70 0.94 2.77
N ILE A 33 5.74 0.13 2.59
CA ILE A 33 6.98 0.47 1.89
C ILE A 33 7.12 -0.33 0.59
N PRO A 34 7.90 0.15 -0.39
CA PRO A 34 8.17 -0.63 -1.59
C PRO A 34 8.73 -2.02 -1.26
N LYS A 35 8.32 -3.03 -2.02
CA LYS A 35 8.65 -4.46 -1.85
C LYS A 35 7.90 -5.18 -0.73
N THR A 36 7.05 -4.50 0.03
CA THR A 36 6.15 -5.16 0.98
C THR A 36 5.00 -5.84 0.24
N LYS A 37 4.70 -7.09 0.63
CA LYS A 37 3.49 -7.80 0.21
C LYS A 37 2.31 -7.37 1.07
N VAL A 38 1.19 -7.05 0.43
CA VAL A 38 -0.06 -6.68 1.10
C VAL A 38 -1.23 -7.46 0.51
N VAL A 39 -2.25 -7.67 1.34
CA VAL A 39 -3.52 -8.31 0.96
C VAL A 39 -4.63 -7.39 1.41
N VAL A 40 -5.57 -7.09 0.52
CA VAL A 40 -6.78 -6.33 0.87
C VAL A 40 -7.79 -7.32 1.45
N LYS A 41 -8.16 -7.10 2.71
CA LYS A 41 -9.20 -7.85 3.41
C LYS A 41 -10.45 -6.98 3.60
N LYS A 42 -11.60 -7.63 3.78
CA LYS A 42 -12.87 -6.97 4.08
C LYS A 42 -12.88 -6.42 5.50
#